data_AF-A0A0F8WQ99-F1
#
_entry.id   AF-A0A0F8WQ99-F1
#
_cell.length_a   1.000
_cell.length_b   1.000
_cell.length_c   1.000
_cell.angle_alpha   90.00
_cell.angle_beta   90.00
_cell.angle_gamma   90.00
#
_symmetry.space_group_name_H-M   'P 1'
#
loop_
_entity.id
_entity.type
_entity.pdbx_description
1 polymer ?
#
loop_
_entity_poly.entity_id
_entity_poly.type
_entity_poly.pdbx_seq_one_letter_code
_entity_poly.pdbx_strand_id
1 'polypeptide(L)'
;DFSVDIWITEAESTINALSKYNWTDVYSGLDVDTRKILQGVASDLAAINCIIYDMSGYTSRTEGEDMINVLRDSALRGMALLRDKKNQKFISDPSTGSL
;
A
#
# COMPACT_ATOMS: atom_id res chain seq x y z
N ASP A 1 -12.47 -13.61 14.61
CA ASP A 1 -11.57 -12.54 14.16
C ASP A 1 -11.06 -12.94 12.79
N PHE A 2 -11.53 -12.27 11.72
CA PHE A 2 -11.38 -12.66 10.30
C PHE A 2 -11.27 -11.43 9.37
N SER A 3 -11.29 -10.20 9.90
CA SER A 3 -11.49 -8.97 9.12
C SER A 3 -10.19 -8.24 8.77
N VAL A 4 -9.15 -8.30 9.59
CA VAL A 4 -7.90 -7.58 9.29
C VAL A 4 -7.13 -8.27 8.15
N ASP A 5 -7.05 -9.60 8.18
CA ASP A 5 -6.34 -10.38 7.16
C ASP A 5 -7.03 -10.30 5.78
N ILE A 6 -8.37 -10.21 5.74
CA ILE A 6 -9.10 -10.08 4.47
C ILE A 6 -8.86 -8.72 3.82
N TRP A 7 -8.85 -7.63 4.60
CA TRP A 7 -8.61 -6.29 4.07
C TRP A 7 -7.18 -6.09 3.58
N ILE A 8 -6.20 -6.76 4.20
CA ILE A 8 -4.82 -6.79 3.70
C ILE A 8 -4.79 -7.49 2.33
N THR A 9 -5.43 -8.65 2.21
CA THR A 9 -5.48 -9.42 0.96
C THR A 9 -6.17 -8.63 -0.18
N GLU A 10 -7.25 -7.92 0.15
CA GLU A 10 -7.95 -7.03 -0.79
C GLU A 10 -7.10 -5.82 -1.19
N ALA A 11 -6.35 -5.24 -0.24
CA ALA A 11 -5.43 -4.15 -0.50
C ALA A 11 -4.29 -4.59 -1.44
N GLU A 12 -3.66 -5.74 -1.19
CA GLU A 12 -2.63 -6.31 -2.07
C GLU A 12 -3.16 -6.55 -3.49
N SER A 13 -4.35 -7.13 -3.60
CA SER A 13 -5.02 -7.35 -4.90
C SER A 13 -5.26 -6.03 -5.64
N THR A 14 -5.67 -4.99 -4.91
CA THR A 14 -5.91 -3.64 -5.44
C THR A 14 -4.60 -3.01 -5.93
N ILE A 15 -3.51 -3.11 -5.15
CA ILE A 15 -2.18 -2.62 -5.52
C ILE A 15 -1.71 -3.30 -6.81
N ASN A 16 -1.82 -4.62 -6.90
CA ASN A 16 -1.45 -5.37 -8.10
C ASN A 16 -2.25 -4.90 -9.34
N ALA A 17 -3.56 -4.79 -9.21
CA ALA A 17 -4.45 -4.39 -10.31
C ALA A 17 -4.22 -2.95 -10.78
N LEU A 18 -3.93 -2.02 -9.86
CA LEU A 18 -3.70 -0.61 -10.16
C LEU A 18 -2.27 -0.33 -10.68
N SER A 19 -1.28 -1.06 -10.18
CA SER A 19 0.12 -0.95 -10.60
C SER A 19 0.43 -1.72 -11.88
N LYS A 20 -0.45 -2.63 -12.30
CA LYS A 20 -0.27 -3.53 -13.45
C LYS A 20 0.96 -4.42 -13.32
N TYR A 21 1.31 -4.79 -12.09
CA TYR A 21 2.43 -5.65 -11.77
C TYR A 21 2.08 -6.52 -10.56
N ASN A 22 2.42 -7.81 -10.62
CA ASN A 22 2.13 -8.75 -9.52
C ASN A 22 3.26 -8.69 -8.48
N TRP A 23 3.14 -7.78 -7.51
CA TRP A 23 4.13 -7.57 -6.46
C TRP A 23 4.17 -8.71 -5.45
N THR A 24 3.02 -9.33 -5.19
CA THR A 24 2.90 -10.41 -4.21
C THR A 24 3.68 -11.65 -4.61
N ASP A 25 3.71 -11.99 -5.90
CA ASP A 25 4.45 -13.16 -6.40
C ASP A 25 5.97 -12.97 -6.33
N VAL A 26 6.46 -11.75 -6.58
CA VAL A 26 7.90 -11.44 -6.62
C VAL A 26 8.45 -10.89 -5.31
N TYR A 27 7.60 -10.80 -4.27
CA TYR A 27 7.86 -10.03 -3.06
C TYR A 27 9.21 -10.36 -2.40
N SER A 28 9.60 -11.64 -2.37
CA SER A 28 10.85 -12.11 -1.77
C SER A 28 12.11 -11.62 -2.48
N GLY A 29 12.02 -11.33 -3.78
CA GLY A 29 13.12 -10.83 -4.61
C GLY A 29 13.21 -9.30 -4.65
N LEU A 30 12.28 -8.59 -4.02
CA LEU A 30 12.26 -7.13 -4.00
C LEU A 30 13.27 -6.56 -3.00
N ASP A 31 13.83 -5.41 -3.37
CA ASP A 31 14.61 -4.61 -2.44
C ASP A 31 13.81 -4.22 -1.18
N VAL A 32 14.53 -4.04 -0.07
CA VAL A 32 13.94 -3.71 1.24
C VAL A 32 13.09 -2.44 1.21
N ASP A 33 13.50 -1.42 0.45
CA ASP A 33 12.78 -0.15 0.41
C ASP A 33 11.46 -0.29 -0.35
N THR A 34 11.46 -1.06 -1.44
CA THR A 34 10.24 -1.37 -2.20
C THR A 34 9.26 -2.17 -1.35
N ARG A 35 9.76 -3.17 -0.60
CA ARG A 35 8.93 -3.97 0.30
C ARG A 35 8.27 -3.13 1.38
N LYS A 36 8.99 -2.16 1.94
CA LYS A 36 8.44 -1.22 2.93
C LYS A 36 7.37 -0.31 2.35
N ILE A 37 7.56 0.17 1.11
CA ILE A 37 6.54 0.97 0.42
C ILE A 37 5.27 0.14 0.18
N LEU A 38 5.41 -1.11 -0.31
CA LEU A 38 4.28 -2.01 -0.51
C LEU A 38 3.51 -2.29 0.79
N GLN A 39 4.23 -2.62 1.87
CA GLN A 39 3.64 -2.84 3.19
C GLN A 39 2.90 -1.60 3.69
N GLY A 40 3.48 -0.41 3.53
CA GLY A 40 2.85 0.85 3.93
C GLY A 40 1.55 1.09 3.19
N VAL A 41 1.55 0.97 1.85
CA VAL A 41 0.34 1.16 1.04
C VAL A 41 -0.73 0.13 1.38
N ALA A 42 -0.37 -1.14 1.54
CA ALA A 42 -1.32 -2.20 1.89
C ALA A 42 -1.93 -1.96 3.28
N SER A 43 -1.09 -1.56 4.25
CA SER A 43 -1.52 -1.22 5.60
C SER A 43 -2.46 -0.01 5.62
N ASP A 44 -2.15 1.05 4.87
CA ASP A 44 -2.98 2.26 4.82
C ASP A 44 -4.37 1.95 4.23
N LEU A 45 -4.44 1.15 3.17
CA LEU A 45 -5.70 0.72 2.56
C LEU A 45 -6.52 -0.18 3.49
N ALA A 46 -5.87 -1.13 4.17
CA ALA A 46 -6.52 -2.00 5.14
C ALA A 46 -7.04 -1.21 6.35
N ALA A 47 -6.26 -0.23 6.84
CA ALA A 47 -6.65 0.64 7.93
C ALA A 47 -7.85 1.52 7.57
N ILE A 48 -7.93 2.04 6.34
CA ILE A 48 -9.12 2.76 5.86
C ILE A 48 -10.36 1.87 5.95
N ASN A 49 -10.28 0.61 5.49
CA ASN A 49 -11.40 -0.33 5.57
C ASN A 49 -11.78 -0.65 7.03
N CYS A 50 -10.80 -0.78 7.92
CA CYS A 50 -11.01 -0.97 9.35
C CYS A 50 -11.78 0.20 9.99
N ILE A 51 -11.34 1.42 9.73
CA ILE A 51 -11.98 2.64 10.26
C ILE A 51 -13.41 2.78 9.73
N ILE A 52 -13.62 2.49 8.44
CA ILE A 52 -14.96 2.55 7.84
C ILE A 52 -15.89 1.50 8.47
N TYR A 53 -15.37 0.31 8.78
CA TYR A 53 -16.12 -0.75 9.42
C TYR A 53 -16.53 -0.39 10.85
N ASP A 54 -15.61 0.17 11.63
CA ASP A 54 -15.87 0.58 13.01
C ASP A 54 -15.24 1.95 13.34
N MET A 55 -16.09 2.98 13.40
CA MET A 55 -15.70 4.33 13.82
C MET A 55 -15.90 4.56 15.32
N SER A 56 -16.34 3.57 16.09
CA SER A 56 -16.62 3.74 17.53
C SER A 56 -15.39 4.07 18.37
N GLY A 57 -14.19 3.79 17.86
CA GLY A 57 -12.92 4.15 18.47
C GLY A 57 -12.53 5.64 18.36
N TYR A 58 -13.30 6.45 17.63
CA TYR A 58 -13.04 7.89 17.46
C TYR A 58 -13.99 8.75 18.29
N THR A 59 -13.50 9.91 18.75
CA THR A 59 -14.28 10.86 19.55
C THR A 59 -15.43 11.45 18.76
N SER A 60 -15.23 11.57 17.44
CA SER A 60 -16.24 12.06 16.52
C SER A 60 -16.07 11.43 15.15
N ARG A 61 -17.14 11.47 14.36
CA ARG A 61 -17.10 11.06 12.95
C ARG A 61 -16.06 11.87 12.15
N THR A 62 -15.94 13.17 12.43
CA THR A 62 -14.97 14.06 11.78
C THR A 62 -13.54 13.58 11.99
N GLU A 63 -13.18 13.18 13.21
CA GLU A 63 -11.84 12.63 13.51
C GLU A 63 -11.57 11.34 12.72
N GLY A 64 -12.54 10.44 12.62
CA GLY A 64 -12.41 9.22 11.82
C GLY A 64 -12.23 9.52 10.32
N GLU A 65 -12.98 10.49 9.79
CA GLU A 65 -12.85 10.94 8.39
C GLU A 65 -11.49 11.61 8.12
N ASP A 66 -10.97 12.40 9.08
CA ASP A 66 -9.64 13.02 8.99
C ASP A 66 -8.53 11.97 8.97
N MET A 67 -8.63 10.92 9.79
CA MET A 67 -7.69 9.80 9.76
C MET A 67 -7.74 9.04 8.43
N ILE A 68 -8.93 8.81 7.87
CA ILE A 68 -9.07 8.22 6.52
C ILE A 68 -8.39 9.10 5.47
N ASN A 69 -8.49 10.43 5.56
CA ASN A 69 -7.85 11.34 4.62
C ASN A 69 -6.32 11.26 4.69
N VAL A 70 -5.74 11.23 5.91
CA VAL A 70 -4.29 11.07 6.10
C VAL A 70 -3.79 9.76 5.51
N LEU A 71 -4.48 8.65 5.79
CA LEU A 71 -4.14 7.33 5.26
C LEU A 71 -4.28 7.28 3.74
N ARG A 72 -5.34 7.89 3.18
CA ARG A 72 -5.55 7.97 1.73
C ARG A 72 -4.40 8.72 1.06
N ASP A 73 -3.99 9.85 1.62
CA ASP A 73 -2.90 10.65 1.06
C ASP A 73 -1.56 9.89 1.10
N SER A 74 -1.31 9.14 2.18
CA SER A 74 -0.15 8.26 2.29
C SER A 74 -0.18 7.14 1.23
N ALA A 75 -1.30 6.42 1.14
CA ALA A 75 -1.50 5.37 0.15
C ALA A 75 -1.35 5.88 -1.29
N LEU A 76 -1.89 7.06 -1.61
CA LEU A 76 -1.79 7.66 -2.94
C LEU A 76 -0.34 8.03 -3.30
N ARG A 77 0.45 8.56 -2.36
CA ARG A 77 1.88 8.83 -2.58
C ARG A 77 2.65 7.54 -2.83
N GLY A 78 2.45 6.51 -2.01
CA GLY A 78 3.09 5.21 -2.21
C GLY A 78 2.68 4.56 -3.54
N MET A 79 1.40 4.60 -3.89
CA MET A 79 0.89 4.09 -5.17
C MET A 79 1.49 4.82 -6.38
N ALA A 80 1.72 6.14 -6.28
CA ALA A 80 2.39 6.88 -7.34
C ALA A 80 3.82 6.37 -7.58
N LEU A 81 4.56 6.06 -6.51
CA LEU A 81 5.90 5.48 -6.60
C LEU A 81 5.88 4.08 -7.23
N LEU A 82 4.92 3.24 -6.84
CA LEU A 82 4.77 1.87 -7.35
C LEU A 82 4.32 1.81 -8.82
N ARG A 83 3.58 2.82 -9.29
CA ARG A 83 3.10 2.92 -10.69
C ARG A 83 4.13 3.51 -11.64
N ASP A 84 5.14 4.23 -11.15
CA ASP A 84 6.17 4.81 -12.00
C ASP A 84 7.06 3.70 -12.59
N LYS A 85 6.99 3.52 -13.91
CA LYS A 85 7.79 2.53 -14.64
C LYS A 85 9.29 2.74 -14.49
N LYS A 86 9.76 3.97 -14.21
CA LYS A 86 11.18 4.23 -13.93
C LYS A 86 11.60 3.66 -12.58
N ASN A 87 10.75 3.78 -11.57
CA ASN A 87 10.97 3.14 -10.28
C ASN A 87 10.87 1.63 -10.41
N GLN A 88 9.87 1.10 -11.13
CA GLN A 88 9.79 -0.34 -11.43
C GLN A 88 11.07 -0.85 -12.11
N LYS A 89 11.64 -0.09 -13.05
CA LYS A 89 12.90 -0.47 -13.72
C LYS A 89 14.10 -0.48 -12.77
N PHE A 90 14.25 0.54 -11.92
CA PHE A 90 15.28 0.58 -10.88
C PHE A 90 15.17 -0.62 -9.93
N ILE A 91 13.95 -0.99 -9.58
CA ILE A 91 13.64 -2.12 -8.70
C ILE A 91 13.91 -3.47 -9.39
N SER A 92 13.66 -3.56 -10.70
CA SER A 92 13.84 -4.80 -11.47
C SER A 92 15.29 -5.06 -11.95
N ASP A 93 16.15 -4.03 -11.95
CA ASP A 93 17.49 -4.11 -12.54
C ASP A 93 18.56 -3.45 -11.66
N PRO A 94 19.20 -4.22 -10.75
CA PRO A 94 20.31 -3.72 -9.93
C PRO A 94 21.59 -3.43 -10.74
N SER A 95 21.65 -3.69 -12.05
CA SER A 95 22.87 -3.56 -12.86
C SER A 95 23.11 -2.17 -13.47
N THR A 96 22.18 -1.21 -13.31
CA THR A 96 22.31 0.12 -13.92
C THR A 96 23.06 1.16 -13.07
N GLY A 97 23.70 0.73 -11.97
CA GLY A 97 24.50 1.57 -11.06
C GLY A 97 26.02 1.52 -11.26
N SER A 98 26.54 0.96 -12.34
CA SER A 98 27.98 1.00 -12.63
C SER A 98 28.31 2.08 -13.67
N LEU A 99 28.74 3.25 -13.18
CA LEU A 99 29.58 4.21 -13.91
C LEU A 99 30.99 4.16 -13.33
#